data_AF-A0A0N0V0S7-F1
#
_entry.id   AF-A0A0N0V0S7-F1
#
_cell.length_a   1.000
_cell.length_b   1.000
_cell.length_c   1.000
_cell.angle_alpha   90.00
_cell.angle_beta   90.00
_cell.angle_gamma   90.00
#
_symmetry.space_group_name_H-M   'P 1'
#
loop_
_entity.id
_entity.type
_entity.pdbx_description
1 polymer ?
#
loop_
_entity_poly.entity_id
_entity_poly.type
_entity_poly.pdbx_seq_one_letter_code
_entity_poly.pdbx_strand_id
1 'polypeptide(L)' 'MAKVIDVMVCDSNGNGLSGQTVKVYGKTPVKTDSTGKAAIVIEGSVSIYVNGFQVYNGSASSAPNPLIHRKG' A
#
# COMPACT_ATOMS: atom_id res chain seq x y z
N MET A 1 13.75 11.91 -3.26
CA MET A 1 13.63 11.75 -1.79
C MET A 1 12.73 10.57 -1.53
N ALA A 2 13.27 9.55 -0.88
CA ALA A 2 12.51 8.40 -0.44
C ALA A 2 11.64 8.74 0.79
N LYS A 3 10.45 8.15 0.85
CA LYS A 3 9.48 8.29 1.94
C LYS A 3 8.97 6.92 2.32
N VAL A 4 8.78 6.69 3.62
CA VAL A 4 8.06 5.52 4.13
C VAL A 4 6.58 5.88 4.26
N ILE A 5 5.70 5.04 3.73
CA ILE A 5 4.26 5.14 3.96
C ILE A 5 3.70 3.80 4.42
N ASP A 6 2.62 3.86 5.18
CA ASP A 6 1.79 2.69 5.48
C ASP A 6 0.74 2.50 4.39
N VAL A 7 0.65 1.28 3.87
CA VAL A 7 -0.49 0.82 3.07
C VAL A 7 -1.41 0.04 3.99
N MET A 8 -2.63 0.53 4.18
CA MET A 8 -3.67 -0.12 4.97
C MET A 8 -4.66 -0.79 4.04
N VAL A 9 -4.85 -2.09 4.20
CA VAL A 9 -5.87 -2.86 3.50
C VAL A 9 -6.94 -3.27 4.51
N CYS A 10 -8.19 -2.89 4.25
CA CYS A 10 -9.31 -3.20 5.13
C CYS A 10 -10.55 -3.67 4.37
N ASP A 11 -11.48 -4.31 5.08
CA ASP A 11 -12.81 -4.63 4.56
C ASP A 11 -13.72 -3.40 4.53
N SER A 12 -14.95 -3.57 4.04
CA SER A 12 -15.98 -2.52 3.99
C SER A 12 -16.36 -1.94 5.36
N ASN A 13 -16.14 -2.68 6.45
CA ASN A 13 -16.41 -2.24 7.82
C ASN A 13 -15.19 -1.52 8.45
N GLY A 14 -14.06 -1.47 7.76
CA GLY A 14 -12.82 -0.86 8.24
C GLY A 14 -11.91 -1.81 9.02
N ASN A 15 -12.20 -3.12 9.07
CA ASN A 15 -11.34 -4.09 9.73
C ASN A 15 -10.11 -4.38 8.86
N GLY A 16 -8.93 -4.32 9.46
CA GLY A 16 -7.66 -4.63 8.78
C GLY A 16 -7.61 -6.07 8.27
N LEU A 17 -7.16 -6.25 7.03
CA LEU A 17 -7.00 -7.54 6.39
C LEU A 17 -5.53 -7.94 6.37
N SER A 18 -5.17 -9.00 7.08
CA SER A 18 -3.80 -9.52 7.12
C SER A 18 -3.43 -10.32 5.87
N GLY A 19 -2.13 -10.46 5.59
CA GLY A 19 -1.60 -11.32 4.54
C GLY A 19 -1.84 -10.83 3.10
N GLN A 20 -2.35 -9.61 2.93
CA GLN A 20 -2.59 -9.00 1.62
C GLN A 20 -1.26 -8.60 1.00
N THR A 21 -1.11 -8.83 -0.31
CA THR A 21 0.14 -8.53 -1.03
C THR A 21 0.17 -7.07 -1.42
N VAL A 22 1.13 -6.30 -0.91
CA VAL A 22 1.40 -4.91 -1.29
C VAL A 22 2.68 -4.86 -2.11
N LYS A 23 2.63 -4.28 -3.30
CA LYS A 23 3.76 -4.23 -4.23
C LYS A 23 3.95 -2.83 -4.78
N VAL A 24 5.16 -2.31 -4.68
CA VAL A 24 5.60 -1.17 -5.49
C VAL A 24 6.16 -1.71 -6.80
N TYR A 25 5.84 -1.09 -7.94
CA TYR A 25 6.38 -1.47 -9.23
C TYR A 25 7.92 -1.55 -9.18
N GLY A 26 8.49 -2.64 -9.72
CA GLY A 26 9.94 -2.87 -9.69
C GLY A 26 10.55 -3.23 -8.33
N LYS A 27 9.75 -3.41 -7.26
CA LYS A 27 10.23 -3.81 -5.93
C LYS A 27 9.66 -5.15 -5.47
N THR A 28 10.32 -5.75 -4.47
CA THR A 28 9.85 -6.95 -3.78
C THR A 28 8.53 -6.68 -3.08
N PRO A 29 7.51 -7.54 -3.23
CA PRO A 29 6.25 -7.40 -2.52
C PRO A 29 6.41 -7.65 -1.02
N VAL A 30 5.62 -6.95 -0.22
CA VAL A 30 5.48 -7.15 1.22
C VAL A 30 4.05 -7.60 1.54
N LYS A 31 3.84 -8.18 2.71
CA LYS A 31 2.50 -8.58 3.18
C LYS A 31 2.02 -7.67 4.29
N THR A 32 0.71 -7.44 4.35
CA THR A 32 0.10 -6.77 5.50
C THR A 32 0.22 -7.63 6.77
N ASP A 33 0.47 -6.96 7.90
CA ASP A 33 0.51 -7.56 9.23
C ASP A 33 -0.88 -7.92 9.77
N SER A 34 -0.96 -8.33 11.04
CA SER A 34 -2.22 -8.68 11.71
C SER A 34 -3.21 -7.51 11.84
N THR A 35 -2.76 -6.27 11.66
CA THR A 35 -3.59 -5.06 11.68
C THR A 35 -3.99 -4.58 10.28
N GLY A 36 -3.58 -5.31 9.24
CA GLY A 36 -3.86 -4.97 7.84
C GLY A 36 -2.95 -3.89 7.27
N LYS A 37 -1.79 -3.64 7.88
CA LYS A 37 -0.84 -2.61 7.42
C LYS A 37 0.43 -3.21 6.85
N ALA A 38 1.00 -2.56 5.84
CA ALA A 38 2.33 -2.84 5.34
C ALA A 38 3.10 -1.54 5.10
N ALA A 39 4.28 -1.41 5.70
CA ALA A 39 5.17 -0.28 5.45
C ALA A 39 5.96 -0.50 4.16
N ILE A 40 6.00 0.51 3.29
CA ILE A 40 6.77 0.48 2.04
C ILE A 40 7.60 1.75 1.87
N VAL A 41 8.76 1.61 1.24
CA VAL A 41 9.62 2.74 0.83
C VAL A 41 9.31 3.12 -0.60
N ILE A 42 8.90 4.36 -0.84
CA ILE A 42 8.56 4.92 -2.15
C ILE A 42 9.43 6.13 -2.48
N GLU A 43 9.73 6.34 -3.76
CA GLU A 43 10.55 7.47 -4.23
C GLU A 43 10.18 7.83 -5.68
N GLY A 44 10.22 9.12 -6.03
CA GLY A 44 9.99 9.59 -7.40
C GLY A 44 8.57 9.30 -7.86
N SER A 45 8.43 8.87 -9.13
CA SER A 45 7.16 8.37 -9.66
C SER A 45 6.96 6.91 -9.26
N VAL A 46 5.80 6.59 -8.68
CA VAL A 46 5.52 5.26 -8.13
C VAL A 46 4.16 4.74 -8.57
N SER A 47 4.08 3.43 -8.73
CA SER A 47 2.84 2.68 -8.88
C SER A 47 2.77 1.63 -7.77
N ILE A 48 1.69 1.65 -6.98
CA ILE A 48 1.47 0.76 -5.84
C ILE A 48 0.27 -0.13 -6.15
N TYR A 49 0.42 -1.41 -5.86
CA TYR A 49 -0.57 -2.44 -6.12
C TYR A 49 -0.91 -3.19 -4.83
N VAL A 50 -2.18 -3.52 -4.65
CA VAL A 50 -2.67 -4.44 -3.62
C VAL A 50 -3.32 -5.63 -4.30
N ASN A 51 -2.80 -6.84 -4.05
CA ASN A 51 -3.24 -8.10 -4.69
C ASN A 51 -3.36 -8.01 -6.22
N GLY A 52 -2.47 -7.24 -6.87
CA GLY A 52 -2.47 -7.04 -8.33
C GLY A 52 -3.32 -5.87 -8.82
N PHE A 53 -4.16 -5.25 -7.99
CA PHE A 53 -4.93 -4.06 -8.34
C PHE A 53 -4.11 -2.79 -8.06
N GLN A 54 -4.03 -1.88 -9.03
CA GLN A 54 -3.36 -0.60 -8.82
C GLN A 54 -4.20 0.27 -7.88
N VAL A 55 -3.62 0.67 -6.74
CA VAL A 55 -4.28 1.50 -5.72
C VAL A 55 -3.75 2.92 -5.67
N TYR A 56 -2.57 3.14 -6.24
CA TYR A 56 -1.97 4.46 -6.36
C TYR A 56 -1.03 4.52 -7.56
N ASN A 57 -1.06 5.63 -8.30
CA ASN A 57 -0.11 5.94 -9.35
C ASN A 57 0.16 7.45 -9.33
N GLY A 58 1.40 7.84 -9.09
CA GLY A 58 1.74 9.26 -8.95
C GLY A 58 3.09 9.50 -8.28
N SER A 59 3.31 10.74 -7.83
CA SER A 59 4.55 11.11 -7.15
C SER A 59 4.56 10.66 -5.70
N ALA A 60 5.67 10.09 -5.24
CA ALA A 60 5.86 9.70 -3.84
C ALA A 60 5.67 10.88 -2.86
N SER A 61 5.90 12.12 -3.31
CA SER A 61 5.65 13.33 -2.51
C SER A 61 4.15 13.59 -2.26
N SER A 62 3.29 13.20 -3.20
CA SER A 62 1.83 13.34 -3.12
C SER A 62 1.14 12.07 -2.60
N ALA A 63 1.90 11.02 -2.29
CA ALA A 63 1.33 9.76 -1.83
C ALA A 63 0.74 9.94 -0.42
N PRO A 64 -0.54 9.55 -0.21
CA PRO A 64 -1.17 9.60 1.10
C PRO A 64 -0.45 8.68 2.09
N ASN A 65 -0.51 9.04 3.37
CA ASN A 65 0.01 8.22 4.45
C ASN A 65 -0.96 8.26 5.65
N PRO A 66 -1.74 7.19 5.91
CA PRO A 66 -1.73 5.91 5.20
C PRO A 66 -2.39 5.98 3.81
N LEU A 67 -1.95 5.13 2.89
CA LEU A 67 -2.67 4.79 1.66
C LEU A 67 -3.70 3.69 1.99
N ILE A 68 -4.99 4.01 1.93
CA ILE A 68 -6.06 3.10 2.33
C ILE A 68 -6.68 2.43 1.10
N HIS A 69 -6.70 1.10 1.08
CA HIS A 69 -7.43 0.31 0.09
C HIS A 69 -8.53 -0.50 0.78
N ARG A 70 -9.79 -0.23 0.42
CA ARG A 70 -10.95 -0.98 0.90
C ARG A 70 -11.29 -2.09 -0.08
N LYS A 71 -11.37 -3.32 0.42
CA LYS A 71 -11.85 -4.48 -0.33
C LYS A 71 -13.36 -4.61 -0.14
N GLY A 72 -14.09 -4.42 -1.24
CA GLY A 72 -15.52 -4.68 -1.33
C GLY A 72 -15.84 -6.16 -1.54
#